data_AF-A0A928F1T3-F1
#
_entry.id   AF-A0A928F1T3-F1
#
_cell.length_a   1.000
_cell.length_b   1.000
_cell.length_c   1.000
_cell.angle_alpha   90.00
_cell.angle_beta   90.00
_cell.angle_gamma   90.00
#
_symmetry.space_group_name_H-M   'P 1'
#
loop_
_entity.id
_entity.type
_entity.pdbx_description
1 polymer ?
#
loop_
_entity_poly.entity_id
_entity_poly.type
_entity_poly.pdbx_seq_one_letter_code
_entity_poly.pdbx_strand_id
1 'polypeptide(L)'
;MSTFELTAKLRELKELETMIAQAQEEAEAIKDAVKAYMTAQGIEELTADIFKVRYKTIRSSRIDTKSLKAELPEIAQRYTVETTSARFAVV
;
A
#
# COMPACT_ATOMS: atom_id res chain seq x y z
N MET A 1 6.73 -22.09 22.98
CA MET A 1 5.41 -22.18 22.33
C MET A 1 5.21 -23.58 21.79
N SER A 2 4.21 -24.27 22.31
CA SER A 2 3.66 -25.49 21.73
C SER A 2 2.79 -25.19 20.51
N THR A 3 2.44 -26.22 19.74
CA THR A 3 1.51 -26.11 18.60
C THR A 3 0.15 -25.55 19.01
N PHE A 4 -0.30 -25.85 20.23
CA PHE A 4 -1.54 -25.31 20.79
C PHE A 4 -1.46 -23.79 21.02
N GLU A 5 -0.39 -23.33 21.66
CA GLU A 5 -0.16 -21.90 21.91
C GLU A 5 0.01 -21.11 20.60
N LEU A 6 0.68 -21.70 19.60
CA LEU A 6 0.81 -21.09 18.27
C LEU A 6 -0.55 -20.93 17.59
N THR A 7 -1.40 -21.95 17.67
CA THR A 7 -2.76 -21.90 17.09
C THR A 7 -3.61 -20.82 17.76
N ALA A 8 -3.52 -20.69 19.09
CA ALA A 8 -4.21 -19.63 19.82
C ALA A 8 -3.75 -18.23 19.38
N LYS A 9 -2.43 -18.03 19.22
CA LYS A 9 -1.86 -16.76 18.77
C LYS A 9 -2.20 -16.42 17.32
N LEU A 10 -2.26 -17.40 16.43
CA LEU A 10 -2.67 -17.19 15.04
C LEU A 10 -4.15 -16.81 14.93
N ARG A 11 -5.02 -17.34 15.79
CA ARG A 11 -6.44 -16.94 15.86
C ARG A 11 -6.59 -15.50 16.32
N GLU A 12 -5.93 -15.16 17.44
CA GLU A 12 -5.90 -13.79 17.98
C GLU A 12 -5.40 -12.80 16.91
N LEU A 13 -4.34 -13.15 16.19
CA LEU A 13 -3.82 -12.35 15.09
C LEU A 13 -4.85 -12.16 13.97
N LYS A 14 -5.55 -13.22 13.56
CA LYS A 14 -6.54 -13.15 12.46
C LYS A 14 -7.74 -12.28 12.83
N GLU A 15 -8.17 -12.34 14.09
CA GLU A 15 -9.24 -11.48 14.61
C GLU A 15 -8.81 -10.01 14.58
N LEU A 16 -7.59 -9.70 15.02
CA LEU A 16 -7.01 -8.35 14.94
C LEU A 16 -6.89 -7.86 13.49
N GLU A 17 -6.41 -8.69 12.57
CA GLU A 17 -6.32 -8.35 11.14
C GLU A 17 -7.69 -8.03 10.55
N THR A 18 -8.74 -8.76 10.96
CA THR A 18 -10.11 -8.51 10.49
C THR A 18 -10.63 -7.16 10.97
N MET A 19 -10.43 -6.82 12.25
CA MET A 19 -10.82 -5.52 12.79
C MET A 19 -10.05 -4.36 12.13
N ILE A 20 -8.75 -4.56 11.87
CA ILE A 20 -7.93 -3.57 11.15
C ILE A 20 -8.45 -3.38 9.72
N ALA A 21 -8.78 -4.46 9.02
CA ALA A 21 -9.28 -4.38 7.65
C ALA A 21 -10.60 -3.58 7.58
N GLN A 22 -11.53 -3.82 8.51
CA GLN A 22 -12.77 -3.06 8.61
C GLN A 22 -12.51 -1.57 8.87
N ALA A 23 -11.68 -1.24 9.87
CA ALA A 23 -11.34 0.15 10.17
C ALA A 23 -10.60 0.85 9.01
N GLN A 24 -9.80 0.10 8.25
CA GLN A 24 -9.13 0.61 7.05
C GLN A 24 -10.13 0.93 5.94
N GLU A 25 -11.13 0.08 5.73
CA GLU A 25 -12.21 0.32 4.76
C GLU A 25 -13.01 1.58 5.13
N GLU A 26 -13.39 1.74 6.39
CA GLU A 26 -14.08 2.94 6.88
C GLU A 26 -13.22 4.21 6.70
N ALA A 27 -11.93 4.12 7.04
CA ALA A 27 -11.00 5.23 6.84
C ALA A 27 -10.81 5.58 5.35
N GLU A 28 -10.82 4.59 4.46
CA GLU A 28 -10.74 4.79 3.02
C GLU A 28 -12.00 5.46 2.46
N ALA A 29 -13.18 5.04 2.92
CA ALA A 29 -14.45 5.68 2.56
C ALA A 29 -14.47 7.18 2.93
N ILE A 30 -13.97 7.53 4.13
CA ILE A 30 -13.83 8.94 4.55
C ILE A 30 -12.84 9.69 3.66
N LYS A 31 -11.67 9.10 3.38
CA LYS A 31 -10.68 9.71 2.49
C LYS A 31 -11.25 9.95 1.10
N ASP A 32 -12.03 9.02 0.56
CA ASP A 32 -12.63 9.15 -0.76
C ASP A 32 -13.71 10.24 -0.80
N ALA A 33 -14.50 10.40 0.26
CA ALA A 33 -15.39 11.55 0.39
C ALA A 33 -14.62 12.88 0.35
N VAL A 34 -13.48 12.97 1.06
CA VAL A 34 -12.62 14.18 1.04
C VAL A 34 -12.00 14.40 -0.34
N LYS A 35 -11.48 13.36 -1.01
CA LYS A 35 -10.95 13.47 -2.37
C LYS A 35 -12.01 13.90 -3.37
N ALA A 36 -13.23 13.36 -3.28
CA ALA A 36 -14.34 13.73 -4.15
C ALA A 36 -14.70 15.20 -3.97
N TYR A 37 -14.74 15.69 -2.73
CA TYR A 37 -14.91 17.11 -2.44
C TYR A 37 -13.79 17.97 -3.05
N MET A 38 -12.52 17.61 -2.84
CA MET A 38 -11.37 18.34 -3.40
C MET A 38 -11.38 18.35 -4.94
N THR A 39 -11.77 17.23 -5.56
CA THR A 39 -11.86 17.08 -7.02
C THR A 39 -13.01 17.91 -7.60
N ALA A 40 -14.18 17.92 -6.96
CA ALA A 40 -15.32 18.73 -7.39
C ALA A 40 -15.04 20.23 -7.32
N GLN A 41 -14.21 20.66 -6.36
CA GLN A 41 -13.76 22.05 -6.21
C GLN A 41 -12.53 22.39 -7.06
N GLY A 42 -11.88 21.38 -7.67
CA GLY A 42 -10.63 21.57 -8.44
C GLY A 42 -9.45 22.06 -7.60
N ILE A 43 -9.44 21.78 -6.28
CA ILE A 43 -8.40 22.24 -5.36
C ILE A 43 -7.43 21.12 -5.02
N GLU A 44 -6.14 21.45 -5.04
CA GLU A 44 -5.07 20.51 -4.70
C GLU A 44 -4.66 20.57 -3.22
N GLU A 45 -4.99 21.67 -2.53
CA GLU A 45 -4.71 21.91 -1.12
C GLU A 45 -5.98 22.42 -0.43
N LEU A 46 -6.36 21.73 0.65
CA LEU A 46 -7.50 22.09 1.50
C LEU A 46 -6.98 22.27 2.93
N THR A 47 -7.25 23.43 3.53
CA THR A 47 -7.04 23.65 4.96
C THR A 47 -8.41 23.64 5.64
N ALA A 48 -8.63 22.69 6.54
CA ALA A 48 -9.83 22.59 7.36
C ALA A 48 -9.42 22.64 8.83
N ASP A 49 -9.62 23.78 9.48
CA ASP A 49 -9.19 24.04 10.86
C ASP A 49 -7.69 23.75 11.05
N ILE A 50 -7.32 22.79 11.91
CA ILE A 50 -5.93 22.34 12.11
C ILE A 50 -5.40 21.38 11.03
N PHE A 51 -6.24 20.91 10.09
CA PHE A 51 -5.86 19.90 9.12
C PHE A 51 -5.45 20.51 7.78
N LYS A 52 -4.27 20.11 7.27
CA LYS A 52 -3.83 20.41 5.91
C LYS A 52 -3.87 19.14 5.04
N VAL A 53 -4.82 19.09 4.11
CA VAL A 53 -5.01 17.98 3.16
C VAL A 53 -4.42 18.38 1.82
N ARG A 54 -3.62 17.49 1.21
CA ARG A 54 -3.08 17.67 -0.14
C ARG A 54 -3.44 16.48 -0.99
N TYR A 55 -4.11 16.72 -2.11
CA TYR A 55 -4.43 15.71 -3.10
C TYR A 55 -3.91 16.19 -4.46
N LYS A 56 -2.70 15.74 -4.79
CA LYS A 56 -1.97 16.13 -6.01
C LYS A 56 -1.78 14.91 -6.90
N THR A 57 -1.91 15.11 -8.20
CA THR A 57 -1.61 14.05 -9.18
C THR A 57 -0.10 13.85 -9.21
N ILE A 58 0.37 12.69 -8.72
CA ILE A 58 1.78 12.32 -8.80
C ILE A 58 1.97 11.40 -10.00
N ARG A 59 2.80 11.82 -10.95
CA ARG A 59 3.22 10.98 -12.06
C ARG A 59 4.41 10.14 -11.62
N SER A 60 4.19 8.85 -11.36
CA SER A 60 5.27 7.89 -11.19
C SER A 60 5.59 7.26 -12.54
N SER A 61 6.87 7.26 -12.92
CA SER A 61 7.38 6.52 -14.07
C SER A 61 8.20 5.35 -13.54
N ARG A 62 7.90 4.13 -14.00
CA ARG A 62 8.68 2.93 -13.73
C ARG A 62 9.23 2.40 -15.04
N ILE A 63 10.45 1.88 -15.00
CA ILE A 63 11.04 1.17 -16.13
C ILE A 63 10.32 -0.18 -16.25
N ASP A 64 9.87 -0.52 -17.45
CA ASP A 64 9.37 -1.86 -17.73
C ASP A 64 10.54 -2.84 -17.80
N THR A 65 10.85 -3.43 -16.65
CA THR A 65 11.95 -4.39 -16.51
C THR A 65 11.71 -5.69 -17.27
N LYS A 66 10.47 -6.01 -17.68
CA LYS A 66 10.20 -7.20 -18.49
C LYS A 66 10.65 -6.97 -19.93
N SER A 67 10.21 -5.88 -20.53
CA SER A 67 10.60 -5.50 -21.89
C SER A 67 12.12 -5.26 -21.98
N LEU A 68 12.72 -4.60 -20.97
CA LEU A 68 14.17 -4.41 -20.90
C LEU A 68 14.95 -5.73 -20.87
N LYS A 69 14.47 -6.74 -20.13
CA LYS A 69 15.10 -8.07 -20.09
C LYS A 69 14.96 -8.83 -21.41
N ALA A 70 13.87 -8.61 -22.13
CA ALA A 70 13.61 -9.26 -23.42
C ALA A 70 14.48 -8.66 -24.55
N GLU A 71 14.64 -7.34 -24.57
CA GLU A 71 15.37 -6.64 -25.63
C GLU A 71 16.88 -6.52 -25.34
N LEU A 72 17.26 -6.26 -24.08
CA LEU A 72 18.64 -5.97 -23.66
C LEU A 72 19.02 -6.75 -22.38
N PRO A 73 19.19 -8.08 -22.46
CA PRO A 73 19.42 -8.93 -21.30
C PRO A 73 20.72 -8.60 -20.55
N GLU A 74 21.80 -8.24 -21.26
CA GLU A 74 23.09 -7.91 -20.65
C GLU A 74 23.02 -6.64 -19.79
N ILE A 75 22.30 -5.62 -20.25
CA ILE A 75 22.07 -4.39 -19.51
C ILE A 75 21.17 -4.68 -18.31
N ALA A 76 20.08 -5.41 -18.52
CA ALA A 76 19.19 -5.79 -17.43
C ALA A 76 19.92 -6.55 -16.32
N GLN A 77 20.82 -7.47 -16.66
CA GLN A 77 21.61 -8.22 -15.69
C GLN A 77 22.60 -7.33 -14.93
N ARG A 78 23.28 -6.41 -15.63
CA ARG A 78 24.28 -5.52 -15.02
C ARG A 78 23.70 -4.53 -14.01
N TYR A 79 22.44 -4.14 -14.18
CA TYR A 79 21.78 -3.11 -13.36
C TYR A 79 20.65 -3.65 -12.48
N THR A 80 20.42 -4.97 -12.46
CA THR A 80 19.48 -5.58 -11.51
C THR A 80 20.17 -5.80 -10.17
N VAL A 81 19.62 -5.26 -9.10
CA VAL A 81 20.03 -5.55 -7.72
C VAL A 81 19.05 -6.55 -7.13
N GLU A 82 19.55 -7.70 -6.70
CA GLU A 82 18.75 -8.68 -5.97
C GLU A 82 18.58 -8.23 -4.52
N THR A 83 17.33 -8.13 -4.05
CA THR A 83 17.01 -7.84 -2.65
C THR A 83 16.14 -8.97 -2.13
N THR A 84 16.57 -9.61 -1.04
CA THR A 84 15.81 -10.66 -0.38
C THR A 84 15.00 -10.05 0.76
N SER A 85 13.68 -10.21 0.72
CA SER A 85 12.78 -9.86 1.82
C SER A 85 11.97 -11.10 2.23
N ALA A 86 11.94 -11.41 3.52
CA ALA A 86 11.02 -12.40 4.05
C ALA A 86 9.67 -11.74 4.34
N ARG A 87 8.57 -12.35 3.86
CA ARG A 87 7.21 -11.93 4.20
C ARG A 87 6.64 -12.87 5.24
N PHE A 88 6.02 -12.30 6.27
CA PHE A 88 5.16 -13.06 7.17
C PHE A 88 3.75 -13.05 6.59
N ALA A 89 3.16 -14.22 6.38
CA ALA A 89 1.82 -14.36 5.85
C ALA A 89 1.10 -15.51 6.58
N VAL A 90 -0.14 -15.25 6.98
CA VAL A 90 -1.06 -16.25 7.54
C VAL A 90 -2.16 -16.47 6.51
N VAL A 91 -2.15 -17.63 5.84
CA VAL A 91 -3.11 -18.02 4.79
C VAL A 91 -4.18 -18.97 5.31
#